data_AF-A0A0R2PQU6-F1
#
_entry.id   AF-A0A0R2PQU6-F1
#
_cell.length_a   1.000
_cell.length_b   1.000
_cell.length_c   1.000
_cell.angle_alpha   90.00
_cell.angle_beta   90.00
_cell.angle_gamma   90.00
#
_symmetry.space_group_name_H-M   'P 1'
#
loop_
_entity.id
_entity.type
_entity.pdbx_description
1 polymer ?
#
loop_
_entity_poly.entity_id
_entity_poly.type
_entity_poly.pdbx_seq_one_letter_code
_entity_poly.pdbx_strand_id
1 'polypeptide(L)' 'MYANVVRSFERWPVALFYVVANLLLGLHLTHGAWSIFQSLGWNNPRFNAWRTAFARGFAAVVVIGNISFPIAVTLGIVSV' A
#
# COMPACT_ATOMS: atom_id res chain seq x y z
N MET A 1 -14.85 -8.67 15.50
CA MET A 1 -13.97 -8.49 14.34
C MET A 1 -12.72 -7.68 14.68
N TYR A 2 -12.84 -6.49 15.29
CA TYR A 2 -11.71 -5.64 15.70
C TYR A 2 -10.64 -6.33 16.57
N ALA A 3 -11.05 -7.07 17.62
CA ALA A 3 -10.12 -7.73 18.53
C ALA A 3 -9.16 -8.73 17.86
N ASN A 4 -9.62 -9.41 16.79
CA ASN A 4 -8.80 -10.38 16.06
C ASN A 4 -7.70 -9.69 15.24
N VAL A 5 -7.98 -8.49 14.73
CA VAL A 5 -7.00 -7.67 13.98
C VAL A 5 -5.91 -7.19 14.92
N VAL A 6 -6.28 -6.63 16.07
CA VAL A 6 -5.32 -6.14 17.06
C VAL A 6 -4.43 -7.28 17.58
N ARG A 7 -5.02 -8.41 18.03
CA ARG A 7 -4.26 -9.59 18.45
C ARG A 7 -3.33 -10.15 17.37
N SER A 8 -3.70 -10.00 16.10
CA SER A 8 -2.84 -10.44 15.00
C SER A 8 -1.59 -9.58 14.88
N PHE A 9 -1.73 -8.26 15.02
CA PHE A 9 -0.63 -7.30 14.90
C PHE A 9 0.22 -7.14 16.18
N GLU A 10 -0.28 -7.55 17.35
CA GLU A 10 0.54 -7.69 18.57
C GLU A 10 1.73 -8.66 18.38
N ARG A 11 1.57 -9.66 17.50
CA ARG A 11 2.64 -10.58 17.12
C ARG A 11 3.56 -9.89 16.11
N TRP A 12 4.69 -9.38 16.58
CA TRP A 12 5.64 -8.62 15.76
C TRP A 12 6.03 -9.28 14.40
N PRO A 13 6.16 -10.62 14.25
CA PRO A 13 6.47 -11.22 12.95
C PRO A 13 5.32 -11.08 11.95
N VAL A 14 4.08 -11.11 12.42
CA VAL A 14 2.88 -10.95 11.58
C VAL A 14 2.78 -9.50 11.10
N ALA A 15 3.01 -8.54 12.00
CA ALA A 15 3.04 -7.13 11.64
C ALA A 15 4.14 -6.84 10.60
N LEU A 16 5.36 -7.36 10.81
CA LEU A 16 6.46 -7.20 9.85
C LEU A 16 6.14 -7.83 8.49
N PHE A 17 5.63 -9.07 8.48
CA PHE A 17 5.22 -9.73 7.24
C PHE A 17 4.15 -8.91 6.49
N TYR A 18 3.16 -8.39 7.21
CA TYR A 18 2.11 -7.56 6.64
C TYR A 18 2.67 -6.26 6.04
N VAL A 19 3.64 -5.61 6.70
CA VAL A 19 4.34 -4.44 6.17
C VAL A 19 5.06 -4.78 4.87
N VAL A 20 5.84 -5.86 4.85
CA VAL A 20 6.56 -6.31 3.64
C VAL A 20 5.59 -6.64 2.51
N ALA A 21 4.50 -7.35 2.80
CA ALA A 21 3.46 -7.66 1.82
C ALA A 21 2.84 -6.39 1.24
N ASN A 22 2.60 -5.35 2.05
CA ASN A 22 2.09 -4.07 1.57
C ASN A 22 3.13 -3.32 0.72
N LEU A 23 4.41 -3.38 1.03
CA LEU A 23 5.45 -2.79 0.17
C LEU A 23 5.51 -3.46 -1.21
N LEU A 24 5.41 -4.80 -1.25
CA LEU A 24 5.30 -5.56 -2.50
C LEU A 24 4.03 -5.21 -3.27
N LEU A 25 2.89 -5.06 -2.58
CA LEU A 25 1.66 -4.55 -3.17
C LEU A 25 1.84 -3.16 -3.75
N GLY A 26 2.54 -2.26 -3.06
CA GLY A 26 2.87 -0.93 -3.57
C GLY A 26 3.60 -0.98 -4.91
N LEU A 27 4.64 -1.81 -5.01
CA LEU A 27 5.36 -2.04 -6.26
C LEU A 27 4.42 -2.58 -7.35
N HIS A 28 3.60 -3.58 -7.02
CA HIS A 28 2.62 -4.15 -7.96
C HIS A 28 1.62 -3.09 -8.46
N LEU A 29 1.10 -2.24 -7.58
CA LEU A 29 0.16 -1.17 -7.93
C LEU A 29 0.82 -0.11 -8.82
N THR A 30 2.07 0.27 -8.55
CA THR A 30 2.77 1.23 -9.42
C THR A 30 2.95 0.67 -10.84
N HIS A 31 3.31 -0.61 -10.96
CA HIS A 31 3.49 -1.27 -12.25
C HIS A 31 2.15 -1.49 -12.97
N GLY A 32 1.15 -2.00 -12.26
CA GLY A 32 -0.19 -2.27 -12.80
C GLY A 32 -0.91 -1.01 -13.24
N ALA A 33 -0.89 0.05 -12.42
CA ALA A 33 -1.48 1.33 -12.79
C ALA A 33 -0.84 1.89 -14.06
N TRP A 34 0.49 1.85 -14.19
CA TRP A 34 1.18 2.27 -15.40
C TRP A 34 0.78 1.44 -16.63
N SER A 35 0.71 0.11 -16.48
CA SER A 35 0.33 -0.80 -17.57
C SER A 35 -1.10 -0.58 -18.08
N ILE A 36 -2.06 -0.31 -17.19
CA ILE A 36 -3.45 -0.05 -17.58
C ILE A 36 -3.54 1.20 -18.48
N PHE A 37 -2.80 2.26 -18.14
CA PHE A 37 -2.80 3.47 -18.98
C PHE A 37 -2.16 3.22 -20.35
N GLN A 38 -1.18 2.32 -20.44
CA GLN A 38 -0.61 1.90 -21.72
C GLN A 38 -1.65 1.14 -22.55
N SER A 39 -2.37 0.17 -21.96
CA SER A 39 -3.41 -0.62 -22.63
C SER A 39 -4.60 0.21 -23.10
N LEU A 40 -4.94 1.29 -22.39
CA LEU A 40 -5.98 2.25 -22.78
C LEU A 40 -5.56 3.17 -23.93
N GLY A 41 -4.35 3.01 -24.49
CA GLY A 41 -3.84 3.83 -25.59
C GLY A 41 -3.39 5.23 -25.15
N TRP A 42 -3.46 5.54 -23.85
CA TRP A 42 -2.88 6.75 -23.29
C TRP A 42 -1.39 6.54 -23.07
N ASN A 43 -0.63 6.40 -24.16
CA ASN A 43 0.85 6.30 -24.15
C ASN A 43 1.53 7.50 -24.85
N ASN A 44 0.91 8.67 -24.83
CA ASN A 44 1.55 9.88 -25.34
C ASN A 44 2.61 10.39 -24.32
N PRO A 45 3.85 10.74 -24.73
CA PRO A 45 4.89 11.29 -23.84
C PRO A 45 4.45 12.53 -23.06
N ARG A 46 3.48 13.31 -23.57
CA ARG A 46 2.92 14.48 -22.87
C ARG A 46 2.26 14.13 -21.54
N PHE A 47 1.67 12.95 -21.42
CA PHE A 47 0.97 12.52 -20.19
C PHE A 47 1.82 11.62 -19.29
N ASN A 48 3.06 11.31 -19.68
CA ASN A 48 3.88 10.34 -18.96
C ASN A 48 4.19 10.78 -17.52
N ALA A 49 4.55 12.04 -17.34
CA ALA A 49 4.83 12.60 -16.01
C ALA A 49 3.62 12.51 -15.07
N TRP A 50 2.42 12.86 -15.54
CA TRP A 50 1.20 12.80 -14.74
C TRP A 50 0.79 11.36 -14.42
N ARG A 51 0.85 10.44 -15.39
CA ARG A 51 0.53 9.01 -15.18
C ARG A 51 1.45 8.38 -14.14
N THR A 52 2.76 8.64 -14.23
CA THR A 52 3.73 8.13 -13.27
C THR A 52 3.54 8.75 -11.89
N ALA A 53 3.23 10.05 -11.81
CA ALA A 53 2.90 10.70 -10.54
C ALA A 53 1.63 10.11 -9.91
N PHE A 54 0.58 9.88 -10.70
CA PHE A 54 -0.65 9.24 -10.24
C PHE A 54 -0.40 7.80 -9.76
N ALA A 55 0.30 6.97 -10.55
CA ALA A 55 0.60 5.59 -10.17
C ALA A 55 1.38 5.50 -8.85
N ARG A 56 2.39 6.35 -8.68
CA ARG A 56 3.17 6.43 -7.44
C ARG A 56 2.36 6.97 -6.27
N GLY A 57 1.59 8.03 -6.48
CA GLY A 57 0.75 8.64 -5.45
C GLY A 57 -0.33 7.69 -4.95
N PHE A 58 -1.03 7.02 -5.88
CA PHE A 58 -2.04 6.02 -5.56
C PHE A 58 -1.45 4.86 -4.76
N ALA A 59 -0.32 4.28 -5.22
CA ALA A 59 0.35 3.22 -4.49
C ALA A 59 0.81 3.68 -3.09
N ALA A 60 1.37 4.89 -2.97
CA ALA A 60 1.82 5.44 -1.69
C ALA A 60 0.66 5.58 -0.68
N VAL A 61 -0.49 6.11 -1.11
CA VAL A 61 -1.68 6.25 -0.25
C VAL A 61 -2.14 4.88 0.26
N VAL A 62 -2.23 3.88 -0.62
CA VAL A 62 -2.65 2.52 -0.24
C VAL A 62 -1.67 1.89 0.75
N VAL A 63 -0.36 2.00 0.49
CA VAL A 63 0.67 1.42 1.35
C VAL A 63 0.70 2.09 2.72
N ILE A 64 0.71 3.43 2.76
CA ILE A 64 0.74 4.19 4.03
C ILE A 64 -0.53 3.90 4.83
N GLY A 65 -1.70 3.93 4.18
CA GLY A 65 -2.97 3.62 4.83
C GLY A 65 -2.98 2.24 5.49
N ASN A 66 -2.55 1.20 4.76
CA ASN A 66 -2.53 -0.15 5.32
C ASN A 66 -1.45 -0.34 6.39
N ILE A 67 -0.25 0.19 6.19
CA ILE A 67 0.85 0.08 7.17
C ILE A 67 0.53 0.84 8.48
N SER A 68 -0.33 1.87 8.43
CA SER A 68 -0.74 2.61 9.62
C SER A 68 -1.38 1.72 10.70
N PHE A 69 -2.10 0.66 10.32
CA PHE A 69 -2.77 -0.25 11.26
C PHE A 69 -1.80 -1.04 12.17
N PRO A 70 -0.86 -1.85 11.64
CA PRO A 70 0.11 -2.54 12.49
C PRO A 70 1.00 -1.58 13.26
N ILE A 71 1.35 -0.41 12.71
CA ILE A 71 2.10 0.61 13.45
C ILE A 71 1.31 1.10 14.66
N ALA A 72 0.02 1.43 14.48
CA ALA A 72 -0.82 1.90 15.59
C ALA A 72 -0.99 0.85 16.70
N VAL A 73 -1.06 -0.44 16.33
CA VAL A 73 -1.14 -1.55 17.30
C VAL A 73 0.20 -1.76 18.02
N THR A 74 1.30 -1.81 17.27
CA THR A 74 2.65 -2.05 17.86
C THR A 74 3.12 -0.89 18.75
N LEU A 75 2.68 0.34 18.48
CA LEU A 75 2.92 1.51 19.34
C LEU A 75 1.96 1.62 20.54
N GLY A 76 0.98 0.73 20.66
CA GLY A 76 0.00 0.76 21.75
C GLY A 76 -1.05 1.89 21.65
N ILE A 77 -1.14 2.57 20.51
CA ILE A 77 -2.18 3.59 20.25
C ILE A 77 -3.56 2.92 20.15
N VAL A 78 -3.59 1.70 19.63
CA VAL A 78 -4.79 0.88 19.42
C VAL A 78 -4.59 -0.47 20.11
N SER A 79 -5.36 -0.74 21.15
CA SER A 79 -5.34 -1.97 21.93
C SER A 79 -6.76 -2.51 22.17
N VAL A 80 -6.87 -3.73 22.69
CA VAL A 80 -8.14 -4.36 23.12
C VAL A 80 -8.14 -4.60 24.62
#